data_AF-A0A8J8FPY5-F1
#
_entry.id   AF-A0A8J8FPY5-F1
#
_cell.length_a   1.000
_cell.length_b   1.000
_cell.length_c   1.000
_cell.angle_alpha   90.00
_cell.angle_beta   90.00
_cell.angle_gamma   90.00
#
_symmetry.space_group_name_H-M   'P 1'
#
loop_
_entity.id
_entity.type
_entity.pdbx_description
1 polymer ?
#
loop_
_entity_poly.entity_id
_entity_poly.type
_entity_poly.pdbx_seq_one_letter_code
_entity_poly.pdbx_strand_id
1 'polypeptide(L)'
;METVLLNSDGNLLNYSNIEILININVAIVVGIILSVVYRATHKGLSYSQSFAQTLVFIALIVALVVMVIGGSLARAFALVGAMSIIRFRTVLKDTKDMSYVFAALALGMGAGTSNYFLVGVGTLSLTLLAFALY
;
A
#
# COMPACT_ATOMS: atom_id res chain seq x y z
N MET A 1 -12.57 10.64 28.69
CA MET A 1 -13.79 10.49 27.87
C MET A 1 -14.39 11.83 27.44
N GLU A 2 -13.92 12.98 27.95
CA GLU A 2 -14.39 14.32 27.54
C GLU A 2 -13.64 14.98 26.37
N THR A 3 -12.44 14.52 26.00
CA THR A 3 -11.66 15.12 24.90
C THR A 3 -12.12 14.68 23.49
N VAL A 4 -13.18 13.86 23.40
CA VAL A 4 -13.75 13.39 22.12
C VAL A 4 -14.85 14.33 21.62
N LEU A 5 -15.38 15.22 22.46
CA LEU A 5 -16.54 16.06 22.12
C LEU A 5 -16.20 17.50 21.72
N LEU A 6 -14.91 17.84 21.55
CA LEU A 6 -14.46 19.15 21.05
C LEU A 6 -13.62 19.03 19.77
N ASN A 7 -14.03 18.16 18.84
CA ASN A 7 -13.64 18.34 17.44
C ASN A 7 -14.88 18.79 16.67
N SER A 8 -14.94 20.08 16.33
CA SER A 8 -16.06 20.69 15.60
C SER A 8 -16.12 20.32 14.12
N ASP A 9 -15.35 19.31 13.71
CA ASP A 9 -15.50 18.65 12.42
C ASP A 9 -16.24 17.33 12.66
N GLY A 10 -17.48 17.22 12.18
CA GLY A 10 -18.33 16.03 12.27
C GLY A 10 -17.81 14.82 11.49
N ASN A 11 -16.53 14.47 11.63
CA ASN A 11 -15.89 13.33 11.00
C ASN A 11 -15.83 12.16 11.96
N LEU A 12 -16.50 11.07 11.58
CA LEU A 12 -16.48 9.78 12.28
C LEU A 12 -15.11 9.07 12.13
N LEU A 13 -14.20 9.62 11.31
CA LEU A 13 -12.84 9.14 11.10
C LEU A 13 -11.84 10.10 11.75
N ASN A 14 -10.79 9.55 12.36
CA ASN A 14 -9.71 10.29 13.04
C ASN A 14 -8.75 11.02 12.05
N TYR A 15 -9.25 11.42 10.89
CA TYR A 15 -8.50 12.02 9.79
C TYR A 15 -9.19 13.30 9.31
N SER A 16 -8.41 14.35 9.07
CA SER A 16 -8.93 15.56 8.42
C SER A 16 -9.23 15.28 6.94
N ASN A 17 -10.23 15.97 6.37
CA ASN A 17 -10.57 15.86 4.94
C ASN A 17 -9.35 16.11 4.03
N ILE A 18 -8.45 16.99 4.46
CA ILE A 18 -7.21 17.32 3.74
C ILE A 18 -6.22 16.15 3.82
N GLU A 19 -6.09 15.49 4.98
CA GLU A 19 -5.20 14.35 5.16
C GLU A 19 -5.63 13.15 4.33
N ILE A 20 -6.94 12.92 4.20
CA ILE A 20 -7.49 11.86 3.34
C ILE A 20 -7.06 12.07 1.89
N LEU A 21 -7.19 13.31 1.38
CA LEU A 21 -6.76 13.64 0.02
C LEU A 21 -5.25 13.47 -0.17
N ILE A 22 -4.44 13.88 0.81
CA ILE A 22 -2.99 13.70 0.76
C ILE A 22 -2.63 12.21 0.76
N ASN A 23 -3.21 11.40 1.65
CA ASN A 23 -2.92 9.97 1.75
C ASN A 23 -3.26 9.21 0.46
N ILE A 24 -4.39 9.55 -0.16
CA ILE A 24 -4.79 8.97 -1.45
C ILE A 24 -3.78 9.35 -2.54
N ASN A 25 -3.38 10.62 -2.62
CA ASN A 25 -2.38 11.06 -3.60
C ASN A 25 -1.04 10.36 -3.39
N VAL A 26 -0.57 10.24 -2.14
CA VAL A 26 0.67 9.54 -1.80
C VAL A 26 0.58 8.05 -2.18
N ALA A 27 -0.53 7.38 -1.89
CA ALA A 27 -0.72 5.98 -2.25
C ALA A 27 -0.67 5.77 -3.78
N ILE A 28 -1.27 6.68 -4.55
CA ILE A 28 -1.21 6.66 -6.02
C ILE A 28 0.21 6.86 -6.52
N VAL A 29 0.92 7.89 -6.03
CA VAL A 29 2.30 8.18 -6.43
C VAL A 29 3.21 6.98 -6.15
N VAL A 30 3.10 6.38 -4.97
CA VAL A 30 3.91 5.22 -4.59
C VAL A 30 3.56 3.98 -5.40
N GLY A 31 2.27 3.76 -5.67
CA GLY A 31 1.81 2.70 -6.57
C GLY A 31 2.39 2.85 -7.98
N ILE A 32 2.42 4.08 -8.50
CA ILE A 32 3.02 4.38 -9.81
C ILE A 32 4.53 4.13 -9.80
N ILE A 33 5.25 4.59 -8.77
CA ILE A 33 6.69 4.33 -8.64
C ILE A 33 6.95 2.83 -8.66
N LEU A 34 6.19 2.05 -7.88
CA LEU A 34 6.34 0.60 -7.83
C LEU A 34 6.04 -0.07 -9.17
N SER A 35 5.03 0.41 -9.90
CA SER A 35 4.68 -0.04 -11.26
C SER A 35 5.80 0.22 -12.27
N VAL A 36 6.45 1.39 -12.19
CA VAL A 36 7.59 1.74 -13.04
C VAL A 36 8.81 0.88 -12.71
N VAL A 37 9.11 0.69 -11.42
CA VAL A 37 10.21 -0.18 -10.97
C VAL A 37 9.97 -1.62 -11.41
N TYR A 38 8.73 -2.11 -11.28
CA TYR A 38 8.32 -3.41 -11.79
C TYR A 38 8.63 -3.55 -13.29
N ARG A 39 8.20 -2.58 -14.10
CA ARG A 39 8.43 -2.56 -15.55
C ARG A 39 9.91 -2.51 -15.90
N ALA A 40 10.73 -1.73 -15.19
CA ALA A 40 12.16 -1.59 -15.43
C ALA A 40 12.95 -2.86 -15.06
N THR A 41 12.53 -3.56 -13.99
CA THR A 41 13.26 -4.70 -13.42
C THR A 41 12.83 -6.06 -13.99
N HIS A 42 11.88 -6.08 -14.94
CA HIS A 42 11.40 -7.32 -15.56
C HIS A 42 12.21 -7.70 -16.80
N LYS A 43 12.90 -8.85 -16.74
CA LYS A 43 13.46 -9.56 -17.90
C LYS A 43 12.61 -10.81 -18.16
N GLY A 44 11.77 -10.81 -19.20
CA GLY A 44 11.01 -11.99 -19.63
C GLY A 44 9.79 -11.68 -20.49
N LEU A 45 9.37 -12.64 -21.31
CA LEU A 45 8.21 -12.56 -22.23
C LEU A 45 6.84 -12.50 -21.52
N SER A 46 6.81 -12.52 -20.19
CA SER A 46 5.58 -12.57 -19.37
C SER A 46 5.23 -11.23 -18.71
N TYR A 47 5.73 -10.11 -19.24
CA TYR A 47 5.27 -8.78 -18.79
C TYR A 47 3.75 -8.66 -18.98
N SER A 48 3.04 -8.43 -17.89
CA SER A 48 1.62 -8.14 -17.91
C SER A 48 1.38 -6.69 -17.54
N GLN A 49 0.97 -5.87 -18.52
CA GLN A 49 0.53 -4.51 -18.26
C GLN A 49 -0.61 -4.47 -17.22
N SER A 50 -1.47 -5.49 -17.22
CA SER A 50 -2.54 -5.64 -16.22
C SER A 50 -1.97 -5.82 -14.81
N PHE A 51 -0.85 -6.51 -14.64
CA PHE A 51 -0.22 -6.66 -13.32
C PHE A 51 0.34 -5.34 -12.81
N ALA A 52 1.02 -4.58 -13.68
CA ALA A 52 1.57 -3.27 -13.35
C ALA A 52 0.47 -2.28 -12.91
N GLN A 53 -0.71 -2.32 -13.53
CA GLN A 53 -1.89 -1.56 -13.11
C GLN A 53 -2.46 -2.07 -11.77
N THR A 54 -2.48 -3.39 -11.57
CA THR A 54 -2.98 -4.02 -10.35
C THR A 54 -2.19 -3.57 -9.12
N LEU A 55 -0.87 -3.38 -9.23
CA LEU A 55 -0.04 -2.85 -8.13
C LEU A 55 -0.52 -1.46 -7.64
N VAL A 56 -0.89 -0.58 -8.57
CA VAL A 56 -1.42 0.76 -8.24
C VAL A 56 -2.76 0.65 -7.51
N PHE A 57 -3.66 -0.20 -8.03
CA PHE A 57 -4.94 -0.45 -7.38
C PHE A 57 -4.78 -1.03 -5.97
N ILE A 58 -3.86 -1.98 -5.79
CA ILE A 58 -3.59 -2.58 -4.48
C ILE A 58 -3.10 -1.52 -3.49
N ALA A 59 -2.12 -0.69 -3.86
CA ALA A 59 -1.61 0.37 -2.99
C ALA A 59 -2.73 1.33 -2.56
N LEU A 60 -3.60 1.73 -3.48
CA LEU A 60 -4.74 2.61 -3.21
C LEU A 60 -5.79 1.95 -2.31
N ILE A 61 -6.21 0.73 -2.62
CA ILE A 61 -7.24 0.00 -1.85
C ILE A 61 -6.78 -0.18 -0.41
N VAL A 62 -5.51 -0.54 -0.19
CA VAL A 62 -4.98 -0.74 1.16
C VAL A 62 -4.94 0.57 1.94
N ALA A 63 -4.52 1.67 1.30
CA ALA A 63 -4.53 2.97 1.94
C ALA A 63 -5.93 3.36 2.42
N LEU A 64 -6.96 3.10 1.60
CA LEU A 64 -8.36 3.33 1.97
C LEU A 64 -8.81 2.43 3.13
N VAL A 65 -8.54 1.12 3.07
CA VAL A 65 -8.91 0.17 4.12
C VAL A 65 -8.29 0.58 5.47
N VAL A 66 -7.03 1.01 5.47
CA VAL A 66 -6.31 1.42 6.69
C VAL A 66 -6.86 2.72 7.27
N MET A 67 -7.27 3.66 6.42
CA MET A 67 -7.95 4.89 6.85
C MET A 67 -9.33 4.59 7.46
N VAL A 68 -10.09 3.67 6.87
CA VAL A 68 -11.42 3.26 7.37
C VAL A 68 -11.32 2.58 8.74
N ILE A 69 -10.32 1.72 8.95
CA ILE A 69 -10.19 0.95 10.19
C ILE A 69 -9.71 1.82 11.37
N GLY A 70 -8.89 2.84 11.13
CA GLY A 70 -8.46 3.85 12.12
C GLY A 70 -7.50 3.35 13.23
N GLY A 71 -7.87 2.29 13.96
CA GLY A 71 -7.11 1.81 15.12
C GLY A 71 -5.90 0.95 14.75
N SER A 72 -4.78 1.13 15.43
CA SER A 72 -3.54 0.34 15.25
C SER A 72 -3.76 -1.17 15.49
N LEU A 73 -4.53 -1.52 16.53
CA LEU A 73 -4.87 -2.91 16.86
C LEU A 73 -5.72 -3.54 15.75
N ALA A 74 -6.79 -2.87 15.33
CA ALA A 74 -7.67 -3.35 14.28
C ALA A 74 -6.97 -3.48 12.93
N ARG A 75 -6.04 -2.56 12.60
CA ARG A 75 -5.17 -2.66 11.41
C ARG A 75 -4.26 -3.88 11.45
N ALA A 76 -3.63 -4.16 12.59
CA ALA A 76 -2.76 -5.32 12.75
C ALA A 76 -3.55 -6.64 12.60
N PHE A 77 -4.72 -6.74 13.24
CA PHE A 77 -5.59 -7.91 13.08
C PHE A 77 -6.14 -8.05 11.65
N ALA A 78 -6.48 -6.94 10.99
CA ALA A 78 -6.92 -6.97 9.60
C ALA A 78 -5.82 -7.48 8.66
N LEU A 79 -4.57 -7.07 8.86
CA LEU A 79 -3.44 -7.54 8.06
C LEU A 79 -3.18 -9.04 8.29
N VAL A 80 -3.12 -9.49 9.55
CA VAL A 80 -2.90 -10.91 9.87
C VAL A 80 -4.06 -11.78 9.36
N GLY A 81 -5.30 -11.30 9.49
CA GLY A 81 -6.49 -11.97 8.96
C GLY A 81 -6.48 -12.07 7.44
N ALA A 82 -6.14 -10.98 6.74
CA ALA A 82 -6.01 -10.99 5.29
C ALA A 82 -4.92 -11.96 4.82
N MET A 83 -3.74 -11.94 5.45
CA MET A 83 -2.64 -12.86 5.16
C MET A 83 -3.04 -14.33 5.39
N SER A 84 -3.87 -14.61 6.40
CA SER A 84 -4.36 -15.97 6.66
C SER A 84 -5.42 -16.46 5.65
N ILE A 85 -6.13 -15.54 4.97
CA ILE A 85 -7.16 -15.86 3.98
C ILE A 85 -6.58 -15.95 2.57
N ILE A 86 -5.51 -15.21 2.25
CA ILE A 86 -4.84 -15.25 0.95
C ILE A 86 -4.18 -16.63 0.77
N ARG A 87 -4.98 -17.58 0.27
CA ARG A 87 -4.51 -18.89 -0.13
C ARG A 87 -4.08 -18.78 -1.59
N PHE A 88 -2.78 -18.78 -1.85
CA PHE A 88 -2.20 -18.85 -3.19
C PHE A 88 -2.51 -20.22 -3.84
N ARG A 89 -3.77 -20.41 -4.26
CA ARG A 89 -4.26 -21.64 -4.91
C ARG A 89 -4.03 -21.63 -6.42
N THR A 90 -3.69 -20.48 -7.00
CA THR A 90 -3.25 -20.32 -8.38
C THR A 90 -1.75 -20.06 -8.41
N VAL A 91 -1.07 -20.71 -9.36
CA VAL A 91 0.37 -20.54 -9.57
C VAL A 91 0.61 -19.10 -9.98
N LEU A 92 1.13 -18.28 -9.06
CA LEU A 92 1.64 -16.95 -9.38
C LEU A 92 2.78 -17.14 -10.38
N LYS A 93 2.71 -16.39 -11.50
CA LYS A 93 3.61 -16.55 -12.65
C LYS A 93 5.09 -16.55 -12.24
N ASP A 94 5.47 -15.70 -11.29
CA ASP A 94 6.80 -15.62 -10.71
C ASP A 94 6.75 -15.24 -9.22
N THR A 95 7.63 -15.81 -8.40
CA THR A 95 7.80 -15.41 -6.99
C THR A 95 8.21 -13.94 -6.84
N LYS A 96 8.86 -13.37 -7.87
CA LYS A 96 9.20 -11.96 -7.96
C LYS A 96 7.93 -11.08 -7.99
N ASP A 97 6.93 -11.44 -8.77
CA ASP A 97 5.64 -10.70 -8.83
C ASP A 97 4.98 -10.65 -7.45
N MET A 98 5.02 -11.75 -6.71
CA MET A 98 4.46 -11.82 -5.36
C MET A 98 5.11 -10.81 -4.41
N SER A 99 6.43 -10.63 -4.51
CA SER A 99 7.15 -9.65 -3.69
C SER A 99 6.70 -8.21 -3.97
N TYR A 100 6.38 -7.88 -5.23
CA TYR A 100 5.85 -6.56 -5.60
C TYR A 100 4.43 -6.35 -5.08
N VAL A 101 3.59 -7.39 -5.06
CA VAL A 101 2.26 -7.30 -4.43
C VAL A 101 2.38 -7.00 -2.94
N PHE A 102 3.25 -7.71 -2.23
CA PHE A 102 3.50 -7.43 -0.80
C PHE A 102 4.10 -6.06 -0.55
N ALA A 103 4.99 -5.59 -1.43
CA ALA A 103 5.51 -4.23 -1.38
C ALA A 103 4.39 -3.19 -1.54
N ALA A 104 3.48 -3.38 -2.50
CA ALA A 104 2.33 -2.50 -2.70
C ALA A 104 1.40 -2.46 -1.47
N LEU A 105 1.15 -3.63 -0.86
CA LEU A 105 0.37 -3.74 0.38
C LEU A 105 1.04 -2.96 1.53
N ALA A 106 2.33 -3.18 1.77
CA ALA A 106 3.06 -2.55 2.86
C ALA A 106 3.16 -1.01 2.68
N LEU A 107 3.49 -0.55 1.47
CA LEU A 107 3.59 0.87 1.17
C LEU A 107 2.23 1.58 1.18
N GLY A 108 1.18 0.94 0.65
CA GLY A 108 -0.19 1.43 0.73
C GLY A 108 -0.68 1.56 2.18
N MET A 109 -0.30 0.62 3.05
CA MET A 109 -0.59 0.71 4.47
C MET A 109 0.13 1.87 5.14
N GLY A 110 1.41 2.09 4.82
CA GLY A 110 2.15 3.25 5.29
C GLY A 110 1.50 4.57 4.86
N ALA A 111 1.08 4.67 3.59
CA ALA A 111 0.40 5.84 3.05
C ALA A 111 -0.94 6.11 3.74
N GLY A 112 -1.69 5.06 4.09
CA GLY A 112 -2.95 5.17 4.82
C GLY A 112 -2.81 5.57 6.29
N THR A 113 -1.65 5.39 6.91
CA THR A 113 -1.39 5.79 8.32
C THR A 113 -0.84 7.22 8.46
N SER A 114 -0.78 7.99 7.36
CA SER A 114 -0.18 9.33 7.31
C SER A 114 1.32 9.36 7.67
N ASN A 115 2.01 8.22 7.68
CA ASN A 115 3.45 8.16 7.96
C ASN A 115 4.27 8.29 6.65
N TYR A 116 4.32 9.52 6.13
CA TYR A 116 4.96 9.79 4.84
C TYR A 116 6.47 9.52 4.83
N PHE A 117 7.14 9.72 5.97
CA PHE A 117 8.58 9.48 6.09
C PHE A 117 8.91 8.00 5.89
N LEU A 118 8.18 7.12 6.58
CA LEU A 118 8.37 5.67 6.46
C LEU A 118 8.06 5.17 5.04
N VAL A 119 7.02 5.73 4.40
CA VAL A 119 6.65 5.41 3.02
C VAL A 119 7.73 5.82 2.04
N GLY A 120 8.30 7.01 2.20
CA GLY A 120 9.39 7.50 1.35
C GLY A 120 10.63 6.61 1.46
N VAL A 121 11.07 6.32 2.69
CA VAL A 121 12.22 5.43 2.94
C VAL A 121 11.96 4.02 2.44
N GLY A 122 10.76 3.46 2.67
CA GLY A 122 10.37 2.15 2.20
C GLY A 122 10.37 2.04 0.68
N THR A 123 9.83 3.05 -0.01
CA THR A 123 9.79 3.09 -1.47
C THR A 123 11.20 3.17 -2.07
N LEU A 124 12.07 4.02 -1.50
CA LEU A 124 13.47 4.13 -1.90
C LEU A 124 14.22 2.81 -1.68
N SER A 125 14.05 2.20 -0.50
CA SER A 125 14.72 0.94 -0.15
C SER A 125 14.32 -0.21 -1.08
N LEU A 126 13.02 -0.32 -1.39
CA LEU A 126 12.51 -1.33 -2.32
C LEU A 126 12.98 -1.09 -3.75
N THR A 127 13.03 0.17 -4.19
CA THR A 127 13.52 0.53 -5.53
C THR A 127 15.00 0.18 -5.68
N LEU A 128 15.82 0.51 -4.68
CA LEU A 128 17.24 0.17 -4.65
C LEU A 128 17.45 -1.34 -4.65
N LEU A 129 16.71 -2.08 -3.82
CA LEU A 129 16.82 -3.55 -3.76
C LEU A 129 16.40 -4.20 -5.08
N ALA A 130 15.33 -3.72 -5.71
CA ALA A 130 14.90 -4.20 -7.02
C ALA A 130 15.98 -4.01 -8.08
N PHE A 131 16.65 -2.85 -8.09
CA PHE A 131 17.72 -2.55 -9.04
C PHE A 131 19.01 -3.32 -8.74
N ALA A 132 19.34 -3.56 -7.46
CA ALA A 132 20.50 -4.36 -7.07
C ALA A 132 20.36 -5.85 -7.39
N LEU A 133 19.13 -6.37 -7.40
CA LEU A 133 18.78 -7.76 -7.75
C LEU A 133 18.43 -7.93 -9.25
N TYR A 134 18.55 -6.88 -10.07
CA TYR A 134 18.36 -6.91 -11.53
C TYR A 134 19.57 -7.52 -12.26
#